data_AF-A0A7C5I780-F1
#
_entry.id   AF-A0A7C5I780-F1
#
_cell.length_a   1.000
_cell.length_b   1.000
_cell.length_c   1.000
_cell.angle_alpha   90.00
_cell.angle_beta   90.00
_cell.angle_gamma   90.00
#
_symmetry.space_group_name_H-M   'P 1'
#
loop_
_entity.id
_entity.type
_entity.pdbx_description
1 polymer ?
#
loop_
_entity_poly.entity_id
_entity_poly.type
_entity_poly.pdbx_seq_one_letter_code
_entity_poly.pdbx_strand_id
1 'polypeptide(L)'
;MRSSAIAWQELPGATSLFADYLYQPAKTIRFYGRSFLEPEAYRQAALEIEYPEARRAALVEALASRNPGNASLELLARPGTVAVVTGQQVGLFTGPAYSVYKALTAVKLARRLTEQGLAAVPIFWLASEDHDFEEAGQCWVLDAGSQPVRIAQAPPAGARIPVGPLPVNGRVIEELGR
;
A
#
# COMPACT_ATOMS: atom_id res chain seq x y z
N MET A 1 -7.21 -13.28 -26.89
CA MET A 1 -7.01 -11.91 -26.37
C MET A 1 -5.63 -11.43 -26.84
N ARG A 2 -5.53 -10.36 -27.63
CA ARG A 2 -4.23 -9.73 -27.94
C ARG A 2 -3.98 -8.70 -26.84
N SER A 3 -2.90 -8.87 -26.08
CA SER A 3 -2.44 -7.88 -25.11
C SER A 3 -1.36 -7.04 -25.78
N SER A 4 -1.55 -5.73 -25.83
CA SER A 4 -0.48 -4.77 -26.12
C SER A 4 0.03 -4.21 -24.79
N ALA A 5 1.34 -3.97 -24.71
CA ALA A 5 1.97 -3.28 -23.58
C ALA A 5 2.51 -1.94 -24.08
N ILE A 6 2.28 -0.88 -23.32
CA ILE A 6 2.87 0.44 -23.56
C ILE A 6 4.00 0.60 -22.55
N ALA A 7 5.20 0.99 -22.98
CA ALA A 7 6.28 1.25 -22.03
C ALA A 7 5.96 2.50 -21.20
N TRP A 8 6.36 2.52 -19.93
CA TRP A 8 6.13 3.68 -19.06
C TRP A 8 6.78 4.96 -19.60
N GLN A 9 7.86 4.84 -20.38
CA GLN A 9 8.53 5.95 -21.05
C GLN A 9 7.69 6.60 -22.16
N GLU A 10 6.71 5.89 -22.68
CA GLU A 10 5.79 6.38 -23.72
C GLU A 10 4.59 7.11 -23.10
N LEU A 11 4.38 7.00 -21.79
CA LEU A 11 3.28 7.67 -21.11
C LEU A 11 3.63 9.14 -20.79
N PRO A 12 2.66 10.07 -20.95
CA PRO A 12 2.88 11.47 -20.59
C PRO A 12 3.23 11.62 -19.10
N GLY A 13 4.19 12.48 -18.80
CA GLY A 13 4.57 12.80 -17.41
C GLY A 13 5.53 11.80 -16.74
N ALA A 14 5.96 10.74 -17.44
CA ALA A 14 7.00 9.85 -16.93
C ALA A 14 8.34 10.61 -16.80
N THR A 15 8.88 10.66 -15.58
CA THR A 15 10.17 11.32 -15.34
C THR A 15 11.32 10.41 -15.78
N SER A 16 12.46 11.01 -16.14
CA SER A 16 13.68 10.25 -16.47
C SER A 16 14.14 9.37 -15.31
N LEU A 17 14.01 9.86 -14.07
CA LEU A 17 14.34 9.08 -12.87
C LEU A 17 13.44 7.84 -12.73
N PHE A 18 12.12 7.98 -12.92
CA PHE A 18 11.19 6.86 -12.87
C PHE A 18 11.47 5.84 -13.97
N ALA A 19 11.71 6.31 -15.20
CA ALA A 19 12.09 5.47 -16.32
C ALA A 19 13.41 4.72 -16.05
N ASP A 20 14.44 5.42 -15.55
CA ASP A 20 15.73 4.81 -15.23
C ASP A 20 15.59 3.80 -14.07
N TYR A 21 14.72 4.07 -13.08
CA TYR A 21 14.42 3.11 -12.01
C TYR A 21 13.80 1.81 -12.55
N LEU A 22 12.85 1.92 -13.49
CA LEU A 22 12.16 0.75 -14.05
C LEU A 22 13.00 -0.06 -15.05
N TYR A 23 13.83 0.61 -15.84
CA TYR A 23 14.46 -0.02 -17.02
C TYR A 23 15.99 0.01 -17.00
N GLN A 24 16.61 0.86 -16.18
CA GLN A 24 18.07 1.04 -16.14
C GLN A 24 18.57 1.10 -14.69
N PRO A 25 18.37 0.02 -13.88
CA PRO A 25 18.67 0.04 -12.45
C PRO A 25 20.13 0.43 -12.14
N ALA A 26 21.08 0.14 -13.04
CA ALA A 26 22.48 0.57 -12.89
C ALA A 26 22.65 2.09 -12.68
N LYS A 27 21.75 2.93 -13.23
CA LYS A 27 21.78 4.39 -13.05
C LYS A 27 21.21 4.85 -11.70
N THR A 28 20.33 4.05 -11.09
CA THR A 28 19.57 4.42 -9.90
C THR A 28 19.99 3.64 -8.65
N ILE A 29 20.78 2.57 -8.81
CA ILE A 29 21.17 1.66 -7.73
C ILE A 29 21.79 2.37 -6.52
N ARG A 30 22.53 3.47 -6.74
CA ARG A 30 23.12 4.29 -5.67
C ARG A 30 22.10 4.93 -4.73
N PHE A 31 20.85 5.13 -5.18
CA PHE A 31 19.78 5.74 -4.40
C PHE A 31 18.90 4.70 -3.69
N TYR A 32 18.76 3.50 -4.27
CA TYR A 32 17.83 2.46 -3.79
C TYR A 32 18.54 1.22 -3.22
N GLY A 33 19.86 1.13 -3.36
CA GLY A 33 20.71 0.03 -2.87
C GLY A 33 20.64 -1.25 -3.71
N ARG A 34 19.44 -1.68 -4.12
CA ARG A 34 19.20 -2.94 -4.84
C ARG A 34 18.22 -2.78 -5.99
N SER A 35 18.35 -3.63 -7.00
CA SER A 35 17.42 -3.70 -8.13
C SER A 35 16.24 -4.61 -7.77
N PHE A 36 15.01 -4.10 -7.89
CA PHE A 36 13.81 -4.92 -7.67
C PHE A 36 13.58 -5.97 -8.78
N LEU A 37 14.29 -5.84 -9.90
CA LEU A 37 14.26 -6.78 -11.02
C LEU A 37 15.04 -8.07 -10.72
N GLU A 38 15.89 -8.06 -9.71
CA GLU A 38 16.72 -9.20 -9.30
C GLU A 38 16.04 -9.94 -8.14
N PRO A 39 15.49 -11.15 -8.35
CA PRO A 39 14.76 -11.85 -7.28
C PRO A 39 15.63 -12.17 -6.06
N GLU A 40 16.93 -12.42 -6.26
CA GLU A 40 17.86 -12.71 -5.16
C GLU A 40 18.09 -11.49 -4.25
N ALA A 41 17.89 -10.27 -4.76
CA ALA A 41 18.04 -9.05 -3.98
C ALA A 41 17.11 -9.01 -2.75
N TYR A 42 15.91 -9.61 -2.84
CA TYR A 42 14.99 -9.71 -1.71
C TYR A 42 15.51 -10.65 -0.62
N ARG A 43 16.14 -11.77 -1.00
CA ARG A 43 16.71 -12.71 -0.04
C ARG A 43 17.92 -12.11 0.67
N GLN A 44 18.80 -11.46 -0.08
CA GLN A 44 19.95 -10.77 0.50
C GLN A 44 19.51 -9.65 1.45
N ALA A 45 18.51 -8.85 1.05
CA ALA A 45 17.93 -7.84 1.94
C ALA A 45 17.33 -8.45 3.20
N ALA A 46 16.67 -9.62 3.11
CA ALA A 46 16.11 -10.30 4.27
C ALA A 46 17.17 -10.82 5.26
N LEU A 47 18.32 -11.28 4.76
CA LEU A 47 19.43 -11.77 5.59
C LEU A 47 20.09 -10.64 6.40
N GLU A 48 20.02 -9.40 5.91
CA GLU A 48 20.57 -8.22 6.60
C GLU A 48 19.63 -7.66 7.67
N ILE A 49 18.39 -8.16 7.76
CA ILE A 49 17.42 -7.69 8.76
C ILE A 49 17.72 -8.32 10.12
N GLU A 50 18.38 -7.54 10.97
CA GLU A 50 18.46 -7.83 12.40
C GLU A 50 17.22 -7.27 13.12
N TYR A 51 16.26 -8.14 13.41
CA TYR A 51 15.03 -7.76 14.09
C TYR A 51 14.84 -8.54 15.40
N PRO A 52 15.07 -7.92 16.58
CA PRO A 52 15.03 -8.60 17.87
C PRO A 52 13.69 -9.31 18.14
N GLU A 53 13.75 -10.53 18.67
CA GLU A 53 12.55 -11.34 18.97
C GLU A 53 11.58 -10.62 19.92
N ALA A 54 12.10 -9.94 20.94
CA ALA A 54 11.28 -9.15 21.86
C ALA A 54 10.50 -8.03 21.14
N ARG A 55 11.11 -7.39 20.13
CA ARG A 55 10.45 -6.36 19.32
C ARG A 55 9.41 -6.97 18.38
N ARG A 56 9.67 -8.16 17.85
CA ARG A 56 8.70 -8.94 17.05
C ARG A 56 7.48 -9.32 17.88
N ALA A 57 7.67 -9.83 19.09
CA ALA A 57 6.58 -10.16 20.00
C ALA A 57 5.70 -8.93 20.29
N ALA A 58 6.32 -7.80 20.66
CA ALA A 58 5.60 -6.56 20.92
C ALA A 58 4.82 -6.05 19.69
N LEU A 59 5.41 -6.14 18.48
CA LEU A 59 4.73 -5.77 17.24
C LEU A 59 3.51 -6.68 16.98
N VAL A 60 3.67 -7.99 17.10
CA VAL A 60 2.59 -8.97 16.88
C VAL A 60 1.47 -8.75 17.88
N GLU A 61 1.78 -8.51 19.15
CA GLU A 61 0.80 -8.20 20.19
C GLU A 61 0.00 -6.93 19.87
N ALA A 62 0.69 -5.84 19.50
CA ALA A 62 0.03 -4.60 19.11
C ALA A 62 -0.91 -4.79 17.90
N LEU A 63 -0.48 -5.54 16.88
CA LEU A 63 -1.28 -5.82 15.69
C LEU A 63 -2.46 -6.77 15.97
N ALA A 64 -2.31 -7.72 16.88
CA ALA A 64 -3.36 -8.67 17.25
C ALA A 64 -4.60 -7.97 17.83
N SER A 65 -4.40 -6.89 18.58
CA SER A 65 -5.51 -6.08 19.12
C SER A 65 -6.41 -5.47 18.04
N ARG A 66 -5.85 -5.20 16.85
CA ARG A 66 -6.55 -4.58 15.71
C ARG A 66 -6.97 -5.58 14.64
N ASN A 67 -6.41 -6.80 14.67
CA ASN A 67 -6.61 -7.83 13.64
C ASN A 67 -6.85 -9.21 14.28
N PRO A 68 -7.90 -9.36 15.12
CA PRO A 68 -8.13 -10.61 15.85
C PRO A 68 -8.34 -11.79 14.88
N GLY A 69 -7.66 -12.91 15.13
CA GLY A 69 -7.78 -14.13 14.33
C GLY A 69 -7.08 -14.11 12.97
N ASN A 70 -6.26 -13.10 12.67
CA ASN A 70 -5.52 -13.05 11.41
C ASN A 70 -4.31 -14.00 11.43
N ALA A 71 -4.39 -15.09 10.64
CA ALA A 71 -3.33 -16.11 10.52
C ALA A 71 -1.97 -15.55 10.06
N SER A 72 -1.92 -14.37 9.43
CA SER A 72 -0.66 -13.72 9.06
C SER A 72 0.15 -13.30 10.30
N LEU A 73 -0.50 -13.04 11.44
CA LEU A 73 0.19 -12.68 12.68
C LEU A 73 0.94 -13.87 13.27
N GLU A 74 0.38 -15.08 13.17
CA GLU A 74 1.05 -16.30 13.60
C GLU A 74 2.31 -16.57 12.76
N LEU A 75 2.25 -16.29 11.46
CA LEU A 75 3.42 -16.39 10.59
C LEU A 75 4.45 -15.30 10.91
N LEU A 76 4.01 -14.06 11.13
CA LEU A 76 4.88 -12.93 11.49
C LEU A 76 5.59 -13.15 12.83
N ALA A 77 4.98 -13.87 13.77
CA ALA A 77 5.59 -14.20 15.05
C ALA A 77 6.79 -15.15 14.93
N ARG A 78 6.89 -15.93 13.84
CA ARG A 78 8.00 -16.86 13.63
C ARG A 78 9.30 -16.11 13.34
N PRO A 79 10.43 -16.52 13.95
CA PRO A 79 11.74 -15.99 13.60
C PRO A 79 12.04 -16.14 12.10
N GLY A 80 12.70 -15.15 11.51
CA GLY A 80 13.05 -15.14 10.09
C GLY A 80 11.91 -14.74 9.14
N THR A 81 10.65 -14.64 9.60
CA THR A 81 9.56 -14.11 8.76
C THR A 81 9.76 -12.61 8.51
N VAL A 82 9.71 -12.21 7.24
CA VAL A 82 9.77 -10.80 6.81
C VAL A 82 8.39 -10.24 6.51
N ALA A 83 8.29 -8.91 6.44
CA ALA A 83 7.06 -8.23 6.03
C ALA A 83 7.27 -7.51 4.69
N VAL A 84 6.33 -7.70 3.77
CA VAL A 84 6.21 -6.88 2.56
C VAL A 84 5.24 -5.75 2.88
N VAL A 85 5.77 -4.54 3.06
CA VAL A 85 5.00 -3.38 3.50
C VAL A 85 4.69 -2.46 2.32
N THR A 86 3.45 -2.05 2.22
CA THR A 86 3.02 -0.92 1.39
C THR A 86 2.02 -0.09 2.20
N GLY A 87 1.54 1.04 1.68
CA GLY A 87 0.56 1.85 2.38
C GLY A 87 -0.04 2.94 1.53
N GLN A 88 -1.08 3.54 2.10
CA GLN A 88 -1.75 4.72 1.57
C GLN A 88 -2.52 5.45 2.69
N GLN A 89 -2.83 6.73 2.46
CA GLN A 89 -3.82 7.46 3.26
C GLN A 89 -5.16 6.72 3.29
N VAL A 90 -5.94 6.96 4.34
CA VAL A 90 -7.29 6.39 4.54
C VAL A 90 -8.34 7.15 3.72
N GLY A 91 -8.25 7.02 2.40
CA GLY A 91 -9.18 7.67 1.47
C GLY A 91 -10.61 7.14 1.60
N LEU A 92 -11.59 8.03 1.41
CA LEU A 92 -13.01 7.72 1.36
C LEU A 92 -13.27 6.58 0.37
N PHE A 93 -14.01 5.55 0.81
CA PHE A 93 -14.30 4.34 0.02
C PHE A 93 -13.06 3.69 -0.62
N THR A 94 -11.96 3.57 0.14
CA THR A 94 -10.63 3.05 -0.27
C THR A 94 -9.79 4.00 -1.13
N GLY A 95 -10.35 5.16 -1.48
CA GLY A 95 -9.70 6.17 -2.28
C GLY A 95 -9.44 5.70 -3.71
N PRO A 96 -8.33 6.11 -4.34
CA PRO A 96 -8.03 5.75 -5.72
C PRO A 96 -7.73 4.26 -5.88
N ALA A 97 -8.02 3.72 -7.07
CA ALA A 97 -7.85 2.29 -7.37
C ALA A 97 -6.43 1.76 -7.11
N TYR A 98 -5.41 2.61 -7.19
CA TYR A 98 -4.04 2.21 -6.89
C TYR A 98 -3.83 1.77 -5.43
N SER A 99 -4.68 2.18 -4.47
CA SER A 99 -4.65 1.68 -3.09
C SER A 99 -4.81 0.16 -3.07
N VAL A 100 -5.77 -0.35 -3.84
CA VAL A 100 -6.01 -1.78 -4.01
C VAL A 100 -4.85 -2.44 -4.76
N TYR A 101 -4.33 -1.79 -5.81
CA TYR A 101 -3.20 -2.35 -6.56
C TYR A 101 -1.93 -2.46 -5.73
N LYS A 102 -1.65 -1.49 -4.85
CA LYS A 102 -0.57 -1.55 -3.87
C LYS A 102 -0.75 -2.74 -2.94
N ALA A 103 -1.93 -2.90 -2.32
CA ALA A 103 -2.24 -4.02 -1.44
C ALA A 103 -2.06 -5.37 -2.15
N LEU A 104 -2.63 -5.53 -3.35
CA LEU A 104 -2.47 -6.73 -4.16
C LEU A 104 -1.01 -7.00 -4.53
N THR A 105 -0.23 -5.97 -4.81
CA THR A 105 1.20 -6.10 -5.09
C THR A 105 1.95 -6.65 -3.88
N ALA A 106 1.68 -6.13 -2.68
CA ALA A 106 2.28 -6.63 -1.45
C ALA A 106 1.90 -8.10 -1.19
N VAL A 107 0.62 -8.46 -1.35
CA VAL A 107 0.15 -9.85 -1.23
C VAL A 107 0.85 -10.78 -2.22
N LYS A 108 0.90 -10.40 -3.51
CA LYS A 108 1.53 -11.21 -4.55
C LYS A 108 3.03 -11.38 -4.31
N LEU A 109 3.71 -10.32 -3.87
CA LEU A 109 5.14 -10.40 -3.56
C LEU A 109 5.40 -11.27 -2.33
N ALA A 110 4.62 -11.12 -1.24
CA ALA A 110 4.76 -11.95 -0.05
C ALA A 110 4.55 -13.45 -0.35
N ARG A 111 3.54 -13.77 -1.18
CA ARG A 111 3.31 -15.14 -1.66
C ARG A 111 4.50 -15.66 -2.46
N ARG A 112 4.99 -14.89 -3.43
CA ARG A 112 6.14 -15.26 -4.27
C ARG A 112 7.39 -15.53 -3.43
N LEU A 113 7.69 -14.68 -2.44
CA LEU A 113 8.83 -14.87 -1.55
C LEU A 113 8.70 -16.15 -0.72
N THR A 114 7.48 -16.41 -0.21
CA THR A 114 7.18 -17.63 0.55
C THR A 114 7.35 -18.89 -0.30
N GLU A 115 6.87 -18.87 -1.55
CA GLU A 115 7.08 -19.95 -2.54
C GLU A 115 8.58 -20.17 -2.85
N GLN A 116 9.42 -19.15 -2.68
CA GLN A 116 10.87 -19.20 -2.85
C GLN A 116 11.64 -19.54 -1.55
N GLY A 117 10.92 -19.95 -0.50
CA GLY A 117 11.49 -20.38 0.79
C GLY A 117 11.75 -19.25 1.79
N LEU A 118 11.35 -18.00 1.49
CA LEU A 118 11.44 -16.88 2.42
C LEU A 118 10.05 -16.54 2.96
N ALA A 119 9.75 -16.97 4.18
CA ALA A 119 8.47 -16.68 4.83
C ALA A 119 8.21 -15.17 4.87
N ALA A 120 7.11 -14.73 4.25
CA ALA A 120 6.77 -13.32 4.16
C ALA A 120 5.27 -13.08 4.35
N VAL A 121 4.92 -12.00 5.06
CA VAL A 121 3.53 -11.56 5.23
C VAL A 121 3.30 -10.19 4.59
N PRO A 122 2.15 -9.94 3.96
CA PRO A 122 1.81 -8.61 3.47
C PRO A 122 1.29 -7.72 4.61
N ILE A 123 1.77 -6.48 4.68
CA ILE A 123 1.26 -5.45 5.60
C ILE A 123 0.85 -4.23 4.78
N PHE A 124 -0.38 -3.77 5.00
CA PHE A 124 -0.87 -2.51 4.46
C PHE A 124 -0.90 -1.46 5.58
N TRP A 125 -0.02 -0.47 5.49
CA TRP A 125 0.08 0.65 6.41
C TRP A 125 -1.00 1.69 6.09
N LEU A 126 -1.87 1.93 7.07
CA LEU A 126 -2.88 2.99 7.01
C LEU A 126 -2.24 4.30 7.48
N ALA A 127 -1.94 5.21 6.56
CA ALA A 127 -1.40 6.54 6.86
C ALA A 127 -2.49 7.46 7.44
N SER A 128 -3.00 7.07 8.60
CA SER A 128 -4.13 7.70 9.30
C SER A 128 -3.75 8.99 10.05
N GLU A 129 -2.46 9.21 10.25
CA GLU A 129 -1.87 10.41 10.85
C GLU A 129 -1.66 11.56 9.86
N ASP A 130 -1.94 11.33 8.57
CA ASP A 130 -1.88 12.39 7.56
C ASP A 130 -2.98 13.43 7.82
N HIS A 131 -2.69 14.68 7.49
CA HIS A 131 -3.58 15.82 7.68
C HIS A 131 -4.15 16.35 6.36
N ASP A 132 -3.85 15.69 5.24
CA ASP A 132 -4.40 16.02 3.93
C ASP A 132 -5.83 15.49 3.76
N PHE A 133 -6.77 16.21 4.37
CA PHE A 133 -8.19 15.91 4.22
C PHE A 133 -8.68 16.14 2.78
N GLU A 134 -8.09 17.08 2.05
CA GLU A 134 -8.54 17.38 0.68
C GLU A 134 -8.30 16.18 -0.25
N GLU A 135 -7.21 15.44 -0.04
CA GLU A 135 -6.97 14.18 -0.76
C GLU A 135 -7.87 13.05 -0.23
N ALA A 136 -7.92 12.84 1.09
CA ALA A 136 -8.57 11.67 1.68
C ALA A 136 -10.12 11.75 1.74
N GLY A 137 -10.69 12.95 1.81
CA GLY A 137 -12.12 13.19 2.04
C GLY A 137 -13.01 13.10 0.80
N GLN A 138 -12.45 12.74 -0.35
CA GLN A 138 -13.18 12.63 -1.62
C GLN A 138 -12.82 11.37 -2.40
N CYS A 139 -13.73 10.95 -3.26
CA CYS A 139 -13.51 9.88 -4.22
C CYS A 139 -14.34 10.11 -5.49
N TRP A 140 -13.96 9.42 -6.56
CA TRP A 140 -14.72 9.37 -7.80
C TRP A 140 -15.38 8.00 -7.94
N VAL A 141 -16.67 8.01 -8.23
CA VAL A 141 -17.47 6.82 -8.55
C VAL A 141 -18.09 6.96 -9.93
N LEU A 142 -18.63 5.87 -10.46
CA LEU A 142 -19.42 5.91 -11.69
C LEU A 142 -20.91 5.86 -11.31
N ASP A 143 -21.71 6.75 -11.88
CA ASP A 143 -23.16 6.70 -11.76
C ASP A 143 -23.78 5.61 -12.66
N ALA A 144 -25.11 5.49 -12.65
CA ALA A 144 -25.84 4.54 -13.50
C ALA A 144 -25.61 4.75 -15.00
N GLY A 145 -25.21 5.95 -15.43
CA GLY A 145 -24.82 6.30 -16.80
C GLY A 145 -23.33 6.10 -17.10
N SER A 146 -22.58 5.47 -16.19
CA SER A 146 -21.12 5.33 -16.25
C SER A 146 -20.38 6.66 -16.34
N GLN A 147 -20.96 7.75 -15.84
CA GLN A 147 -20.30 9.04 -15.76
C GLN A 147 -19.55 9.18 -14.43
N PRO A 148 -18.35 9.76 -14.42
CA PRO A 148 -17.61 10.01 -13.20
C PRO A 148 -18.31 11.08 -12.36
N VAL A 149 -18.74 10.70 -11.16
CA VAL A 149 -19.32 11.59 -10.15
C VAL A 149 -18.38 11.68 -8.96
N ARG A 150 -18.14 12.90 -8.49
CA ARG A 150 -17.31 13.15 -7.32
C ARG A 150 -18.17 13.13 -6.06
N ILE A 151 -17.83 12.24 -5.14
CA ILE A 151 -18.40 12.20 -3.79
C ILE A 151 -17.36 12.82 -2.84
N ALA A 152 -17.78 13.75 -2.00
CA ALA A 152 -16.86 14.45 -1.10
C ALA A 152 -17.52 14.78 0.24
N GLN A 153 -16.76 14.63 1.32
CA GLN A 153 -17.14 15.08 2.64
C GLN A 153 -16.68 16.53 2.87
N ALA A 154 -17.50 17.32 3.57
CA ALA A 154 -17.08 18.65 4.01
C ALA A 154 -15.92 18.55 5.01
N PRO A 155 -14.89 19.40 4.91
CA PRO A 155 -13.77 19.39 5.84
C PRO A 155 -14.23 19.68 7.27
N PRO A 156 -13.58 19.08 8.29
CA PRO A 156 -13.88 19.38 9.68
C PRO A 156 -13.59 20.86 9.97
N ALA A 157 -14.40 21.47 10.85
CA ALA A 157 -14.15 22.83 11.32
C ALA A 157 -13.00 22.84 12.33
N GLY A 158 -11.93 23.59 12.07
CA GLY A 158 -10.77 23.71 12.97
C GLY A 158 -9.44 23.35 12.30
N ALA A 159 -8.39 23.22 13.10
CA ALA A 159 -7.01 23.01 12.66
C ALA A 159 -6.80 21.74 11.80
N ARG A 160 -5.59 21.56 11.25
CA ARG A 160 -5.14 20.32 10.60
C ARG A 160 -5.29 19.16 11.59
N ILE A 161 -6.34 18.36 11.43
CA ILE A 161 -6.62 17.15 12.23
C ILE A 161 -6.22 15.93 11.37
N PRO A 162 -5.65 14.87 11.97
CA PRO A 162 -5.42 13.61 11.28
C PRO A 162 -6.69 13.05 10.63
N VAL A 163 -6.56 12.44 9.45
CA VAL A 163 -7.71 11.90 8.71
C VAL A 163 -8.30 10.63 9.34
N GLY A 164 -7.49 9.84 10.05
CA GLY A 164 -7.87 8.58 10.71
C GLY A 164 -9.10 8.63 11.63
N PRO A 165 -9.17 9.55 12.60
CA PRO A 165 -10.29 9.64 13.54
C PRO A 165 -11.54 10.30 12.96
N LEU A 166 -11.51 10.82 11.73
CA LEU A 166 -12.65 11.56 11.19
C LEU A 166 -13.80 10.61 10.84
N PRO A 167 -15.02 10.86 11.36
CA PRO A 167 -16.16 10.04 11.01
C PRO A 167 -16.57 10.29 9.55
N VAL A 168 -17.03 9.23 8.87
CA VAL A 168 -17.69 9.37 7.57
C VAL A 168 -19.12 9.83 7.80
N ASN A 169 -19.53 10.91 7.14
CA ASN A 169 -20.88 11.46 7.25
C ASN A 169 -21.89 10.54 6.56
N GLY A 170 -23.02 10.24 7.20
CA GLY A 170 -24.09 9.39 6.64
C GLY A 170 -24.63 9.84 5.28
N ARG A 171 -24.62 11.15 4.98
CA ARG A 171 -25.02 11.67 3.66
C ARG A 171 -24.19 11.12 2.50
N VAL A 172 -22.89 10.96 2.72
CA VAL A 172 -21.94 10.41 1.73
C VAL A 172 -22.24 8.94 1.43
N ILE A 173 -22.82 8.22 2.39
CA ILE A 173 -23.25 6.82 2.21
C ILE A 173 -24.55 6.75 1.39
N GLU A 174 -25.49 7.67 1.61
CA GLU A 174 -26.74 7.76 0.84
C GLU A 174 -26.49 8.06 -0.65
N GLU A 175 -25.44 8.83 -0.97
CA GLU A 175 -25.05 9.15 -2.35
C GLU A 175 -24.61 7.93 -3.15
N LEU A 176 -24.12 6.85 -2.51
CA LEU A 176 -23.78 5.60 -3.20
C LEU A 176 -25.00 4.79 -3.65
N GLY A 177 -26.18 5.05 -3.08
CA GLY A 177 -27.42 4.32 -3.38
C GLY A 177 -28.28 4.95 -4.47
N ARG A 178 -27.83 6.05 -5.08
CA ARG A 178 -28.53 6.78 -6.16
C ARG A 178 -27.93 6.46 -7.51
#